data_AF-A0A958W132-F1
#
_entry.id   AF-A0A958W132-F1
#
_cell.length_a   1.000
_cell.length_b   1.000
_cell.length_c   1.000
_cell.angle_alpha   90.00
_cell.angle_beta   90.00
_cell.angle_gamma   90.00
#
_symmetry.space_group_name_H-M   'P 1'
#
loop_
_entity.id
_entity.type
_entity.pdbx_description
1 polymer ?
#
loop_
_entity_poly.entity_id
_entity_poly.type
_entity_poly.pdbx_seq_one_letter_code
_entity_poly.pdbx_strand_id
1 'polypeptide(L)'
;MQNIKIPFKDTNIFSPFFLDYIHQKESLKKFYNRFPNIPQFEAQIQDKQKSFSDTSRSILHDCLKEQYKDLEISEPVDKNISLLKESTTFTITTGHQLNIFTGPLYFIYKIASVINACKALKEVYPSFNFVPVYWMASEDHDFEEISYFKLYGKKYTWETDQKGGVGRFNPNSLKSILSELPGDVSVFERAYLKHDNLSDAVRYYVNELFGKEGLVVVDADHRALKSQLADVITDDLFNHSAKTKVEATNTALNNEGYSTQVYARDINFFYLDDNLRSRLEKTADGFSVIDTEIKFSDEQIRNMIKNEPEKF
;
A
#
# COMPACT_ATOMS: atom_id res chain seq x y z
N MET A 1 31.17 13.06 -11.38
CA MET A 1 31.10 13.51 -9.97
C MET A 1 31.74 12.44 -9.11
N GLN A 2 32.55 12.84 -8.14
CA GLN A 2 33.11 11.91 -7.16
C GLN A 2 32.02 11.62 -6.12
N ASN A 3 31.58 10.36 -6.01
CA ASN A 3 30.53 9.99 -5.07
C ASN A 3 31.11 9.88 -3.67
N ILE A 4 30.70 10.78 -2.77
CA ILE A 4 30.99 10.66 -1.34
C ILE A 4 29.98 9.69 -0.74
N LYS A 5 30.45 8.60 -0.13
CA LYS A 5 29.61 7.63 0.58
C LYS A 5 29.73 7.86 2.08
N ILE A 6 28.59 8.05 2.75
CA ILE A 6 28.51 8.18 4.20
C ILE A 6 27.84 6.91 4.73
N PRO A 7 28.47 6.16 5.66
CA PRO A 7 27.82 5.04 6.32
C PRO A 7 26.54 5.47 7.04
N PHE A 8 25.48 4.65 6.99
CA PHE A 8 24.21 4.99 7.64
C PHE A 8 24.34 5.26 9.14
N LYS A 9 25.23 4.53 9.82
CA LYS A 9 25.50 4.74 11.25
C LYS A 9 26.04 6.14 11.54
N ASP A 10 26.82 6.71 10.62
CA ASP A 10 27.48 8.00 10.81
C ASP A 10 26.52 9.18 10.60
N THR A 11 25.32 8.94 10.04
CA THR A 11 24.29 9.98 9.93
C THR A 11 23.59 10.26 11.25
N ASN A 12 23.64 9.32 12.21
CA ASN A 12 22.92 9.38 13.49
C ASN A 12 21.39 9.58 13.39
N ILE A 13 20.79 9.33 12.22
CA ILE A 13 19.34 9.49 11.98
C ILE A 13 18.59 8.15 12.13
N PHE A 14 19.29 7.02 11.96
CA PHE A 14 18.67 5.70 11.94
C PHE A 14 18.64 5.04 13.32
N SER A 15 17.56 4.32 13.61
CA SER A 15 17.42 3.58 14.86
C SER A 15 18.42 2.43 14.96
N PRO A 16 18.83 2.02 16.18
CA PRO A 16 19.67 0.84 16.37
C PRO A 16 19.08 -0.43 15.75
N PHE A 17 17.74 -0.60 15.83
CA PHE A 17 17.05 -1.73 15.22
C PHE A 17 17.24 -1.78 13.70
N PHE A 18 17.07 -0.64 13.00
CA PHE A 18 17.31 -0.57 11.57
C PHE A 18 18.75 -0.90 11.20
N LEU A 19 19.72 -0.32 11.92
CA LEU A 19 21.14 -0.56 11.70
C LEU A 19 21.51 -2.04 11.90
N ASP A 20 20.99 -2.66 12.96
CA ASP A 20 21.21 -4.09 13.24
C ASP A 20 20.57 -4.99 12.16
N TYR A 21 19.40 -4.62 11.63
CA TYR A 21 18.77 -5.34 10.53
C TYR A 21 19.58 -5.28 9.23
N ILE A 22 20.03 -4.09 8.80
CA ILE A 22 20.81 -3.96 7.55
C ILE A 22 22.20 -4.60 7.67
N HIS A 23 22.72 -4.74 8.90
CA HIS A 23 23.94 -5.48 9.20
C HIS A 23 23.69 -6.98 9.47
N GLN A 24 22.45 -7.45 9.29
CA GLN A 24 22.06 -8.86 9.42
C GLN A 24 22.48 -9.47 10.76
N LYS A 25 22.31 -8.73 11.86
CA LYS A 25 22.58 -9.22 13.21
C LYS A 25 21.93 -10.59 13.41
N GLU A 26 22.71 -11.56 13.87
CA GLU A 26 22.32 -12.98 13.89
C GLU A 26 20.99 -13.21 14.62
N SER A 27 20.79 -12.54 15.76
CA SER A 27 19.58 -12.71 16.56
C SER A 27 18.31 -12.14 15.90
N LEU A 28 18.46 -11.30 14.86
CA LEU A 28 17.34 -10.77 14.10
C LEU A 28 16.88 -11.67 12.96
N LYS A 29 17.68 -12.66 12.54
CA LYS A 29 17.37 -13.53 11.39
C LYS A 29 16.06 -14.31 11.55
N LYS A 30 15.62 -14.59 12.77
CA LYS A 30 14.35 -15.27 13.04
C LYS A 30 13.10 -14.42 12.76
N PHE A 31 13.24 -13.10 12.58
CA PHE A 31 12.12 -12.17 12.36
C PHE A 31 11.87 -11.86 10.88
N TYR A 32 12.69 -12.38 9.97
CA TYR A 32 12.48 -12.24 8.53
C TYR A 32 12.88 -13.54 7.83
N ASN A 33 12.21 -13.86 6.73
CA ASN A 33 12.49 -15.12 6.02
C ASN A 33 13.85 -15.11 5.32
N ARG A 34 14.09 -14.08 4.48
CA ARG A 34 15.32 -13.91 3.71
C ARG A 34 15.73 -12.46 3.67
N PHE A 35 17.03 -12.20 3.72
CA PHE A 35 17.55 -10.85 3.52
C PHE A 35 17.41 -10.46 2.04
N PRO A 36 16.96 -9.23 1.71
CA PRO A 36 16.64 -8.84 0.33
C PRO A 36 17.89 -8.49 -0.48
N ASN A 37 18.74 -9.47 -0.74
CA ASN A 37 19.83 -9.38 -1.71
C ASN A 37 19.52 -10.25 -2.93
N ILE A 38 20.10 -9.91 -4.08
CA ILE A 38 19.76 -10.53 -5.37
C ILE A 38 19.80 -12.07 -5.33
N PRO A 39 20.87 -12.73 -4.86
CA PRO A 39 20.91 -14.20 -4.79
C PRO A 39 19.78 -14.85 -4.00
N GLN A 40 19.26 -14.19 -2.95
CA GLN A 40 18.17 -14.75 -2.14
C GLN A 40 16.81 -14.76 -2.87
N PHE A 41 16.68 -14.06 -4.01
CA PHE A 41 15.43 -14.04 -4.77
C PHE A 41 15.12 -15.37 -5.46
N GLU A 42 16.11 -16.22 -5.75
CA GLU A 42 15.84 -17.55 -6.34
C GLU A 42 14.90 -18.39 -5.46
N ALA A 43 15.23 -18.52 -4.17
CA ALA A 43 14.40 -19.24 -3.22
C ALA A 43 13.07 -18.50 -2.94
N GLN A 44 13.07 -17.16 -2.98
CA GLN A 44 11.85 -16.37 -2.85
C GLN A 44 10.87 -16.58 -4.01
N ILE A 45 11.39 -16.66 -5.23
CA ILE A 45 10.62 -16.96 -6.46
C ILE A 45 9.96 -18.33 -6.31
N GLN A 46 10.73 -19.36 -5.94
CA GLN A 46 10.22 -20.72 -5.77
C GLN A 46 9.10 -20.81 -4.72
N ASP A 47 9.23 -20.09 -3.60
CA ASP A 47 8.17 -20.05 -2.59
C ASP A 47 6.93 -19.33 -3.11
N LYS A 48 7.11 -18.18 -3.77
CA LYS A 48 6.00 -17.37 -4.26
C LYS A 48 5.21 -18.07 -5.35
N GLN A 49 5.87 -18.82 -6.24
CA GLN A 49 5.18 -19.64 -7.26
C GLN A 49 4.18 -20.62 -6.65
N LYS A 50 4.48 -21.16 -5.46
CA LYS A 50 3.59 -22.12 -4.79
C LYS A 50 2.41 -21.45 -4.09
N SER A 51 2.53 -20.17 -3.76
CA SER A 51 1.58 -19.46 -2.90
C SER A 51 0.51 -18.64 -3.63
N PHE A 52 0.68 -18.33 -4.91
CA PHE A 52 -0.19 -17.41 -5.64
C PHE A 52 -0.87 -18.13 -6.81
N SER A 53 -2.18 -18.36 -6.68
CA SER A 53 -2.97 -19.16 -7.62
C SER A 53 -3.26 -18.45 -8.94
N ASP A 54 -3.50 -19.21 -10.01
CA ASP A 54 -3.92 -18.66 -11.31
C ASP A 54 -5.25 -17.89 -11.23
N THR A 55 -6.14 -18.30 -10.32
CA THR A 55 -7.37 -17.57 -10.01
C THR A 55 -7.06 -16.19 -9.44
N SER A 56 -6.17 -16.10 -8.45
CA SER A 56 -5.77 -14.82 -7.84
C SER A 56 -5.05 -13.93 -8.87
N ARG A 57 -4.25 -14.51 -9.77
CA ARG A 57 -3.63 -13.78 -10.90
C ARG A 57 -4.67 -13.18 -11.83
N SER A 58 -5.69 -13.95 -12.19
CA SER A 58 -6.77 -13.49 -13.07
C SER A 58 -7.57 -12.37 -12.42
N ILE A 59 -7.91 -12.52 -11.13
CA ILE A 59 -8.62 -11.48 -10.36
C ILE A 59 -7.82 -10.17 -10.32
N LEU A 60 -6.51 -10.24 -10.03
CA LEU A 60 -5.65 -9.07 -10.02
C LEU A 60 -5.56 -8.40 -11.40
N HIS A 61 -5.35 -9.20 -12.46
CA HIS A 61 -5.29 -8.70 -13.83
C HIS A 61 -6.59 -7.97 -14.21
N ASP A 62 -7.74 -8.60 -13.99
CA ASP A 62 -9.04 -8.06 -14.42
C ASP A 62 -9.37 -6.79 -13.64
N CYS A 63 -9.10 -6.76 -12.33
CA CYS A 63 -9.23 -5.56 -11.50
C CYS A 63 -8.34 -4.42 -12.00
N LEU A 64 -7.08 -4.69 -12.36
CA LEU A 64 -6.18 -3.67 -12.91
C LEU A 64 -6.66 -3.18 -14.27
N LYS A 65 -7.14 -4.05 -15.17
CA LYS A 65 -7.72 -3.61 -16.45
C LYS A 65 -8.93 -2.71 -16.25
N GLU A 66 -9.76 -2.99 -15.24
CA GLU A 66 -10.87 -2.11 -14.86
C GLU A 66 -10.38 -0.77 -14.30
N GLN A 67 -9.43 -0.77 -13.37
CA GLN A 67 -8.87 0.44 -12.76
C GLN A 67 -8.17 1.37 -13.75
N TYR A 68 -7.68 0.82 -14.86
CA TYR A 68 -6.98 1.57 -15.92
C TYR A 68 -7.84 1.86 -17.15
N LYS A 69 -9.12 1.45 -17.18
CA LYS A 69 -9.96 1.49 -18.41
C LYS A 69 -10.12 2.90 -19.01
N ASP A 70 -10.12 3.93 -18.16
CA ASP A 70 -10.33 5.33 -18.55
C ASP A 70 -9.02 6.14 -18.59
N LEU A 71 -7.86 5.47 -18.45
CA LEU A 71 -6.55 6.10 -18.47
C LEU A 71 -5.82 5.83 -19.79
N GLU A 72 -5.13 6.86 -20.30
CA GLU A 72 -4.11 6.64 -21.31
C GLU A 72 -2.91 5.95 -20.66
N ILE A 73 -2.63 4.71 -21.08
CA ILE A 73 -1.54 3.91 -20.55
C ILE A 73 -0.47 3.69 -21.62
N SER A 74 0.79 3.74 -21.19
CA SER A 74 1.91 3.41 -22.05
C SER A 74 2.00 1.89 -22.30
N GLU A 75 2.60 1.49 -23.42
CA GLU A 75 2.83 0.08 -23.76
C GLU A 75 3.52 -0.72 -22.62
N PRO A 76 4.54 -0.20 -21.91
CA PRO A 76 5.12 -0.90 -20.76
C PRO A 76 4.11 -1.25 -19.65
N VAL A 77 3.14 -0.38 -19.36
CA VAL A 77 2.11 -0.63 -18.33
C VAL A 77 1.16 -1.71 -18.79
N ASP A 78 0.61 -1.60 -20.01
CA ASP A 78 -0.33 -2.60 -20.54
C ASP A 78 0.31 -3.99 -20.64
N LYS A 79 1.58 -4.04 -21.08
CA LYS A 79 2.38 -5.26 -21.08
C LYS A 79 2.56 -5.82 -19.68
N ASN A 80 2.91 -4.99 -18.69
CA ASN A 80 3.10 -5.46 -17.32
C ASN A 80 1.81 -5.95 -16.69
N ILE A 81 0.67 -5.30 -16.92
CA ILE A 81 -0.64 -5.79 -16.48
C ILE A 81 -0.90 -7.17 -17.10
N SER A 82 -0.69 -7.32 -18.40
CA SER A 82 -0.88 -8.60 -19.10
C SER A 82 0.01 -9.72 -18.53
N LEU A 83 1.29 -9.41 -18.24
CA LEU A 83 2.25 -10.36 -17.68
C LEU A 83 1.84 -10.89 -16.30
N LEU A 84 1.03 -10.18 -15.52
CA LEU A 84 0.63 -10.63 -14.18
C LEU A 84 -0.18 -11.95 -14.19
N LYS A 85 -0.78 -12.30 -15.34
CA LYS A 85 -1.45 -13.58 -15.56
C LYS A 85 -0.48 -14.77 -15.60
N GLU A 86 0.78 -14.54 -15.95
CA GLU A 86 1.77 -15.59 -16.13
C GLU A 86 2.31 -16.09 -14.78
N SER A 87 2.39 -17.41 -14.60
CA SER A 87 2.90 -18.04 -13.37
C SER A 87 4.39 -17.77 -13.10
N THR A 88 5.11 -17.27 -14.10
CA THR A 88 6.53 -16.85 -14.02
C THR A 88 6.70 -15.35 -13.71
N THR A 89 5.61 -14.62 -13.46
CA THR A 89 5.65 -13.19 -13.14
C THR A 89 5.48 -12.94 -11.64
N PHE A 90 6.32 -12.05 -11.10
CA PHE A 90 6.30 -11.59 -9.71
C PHE A 90 6.25 -10.06 -9.66
N THR A 91 5.79 -9.53 -8.53
CA THR A 91 5.79 -8.09 -8.28
C THR A 91 6.91 -7.72 -7.33
N ILE A 92 7.52 -6.56 -7.56
CA ILE A 92 8.29 -5.85 -6.52
C ILE A 92 7.46 -4.63 -6.14
N THR A 93 6.93 -4.65 -4.92
CA THR A 93 5.88 -3.71 -4.51
C THR A 93 6.43 -2.71 -3.51
N THR A 94 6.08 -1.44 -3.71
CA THR A 94 6.17 -0.40 -2.68
C THR A 94 4.80 0.23 -2.49
N GLY A 95 4.61 1.03 -1.45
CA GLY A 95 3.37 1.73 -1.22
C GLY A 95 3.55 3.00 -0.40
N HIS A 96 2.55 3.87 -0.50
CA HIS A 96 2.44 5.05 0.34
C HIS A 96 0.97 5.51 0.43
N GLN A 97 0.71 6.45 1.33
CA GLN A 97 -0.56 7.16 1.35
C GLN A 97 -0.65 8.12 0.17
N LEU A 98 -1.87 8.61 -0.05
CA LEU A 98 -2.25 9.45 -1.19
C LEU A 98 -1.91 10.92 -0.89
N ASN A 99 -0.66 11.21 -0.52
CA ASN A 99 -0.24 12.57 -0.23
C ASN A 99 -0.50 13.48 -1.43
N ILE A 100 -1.10 14.64 -1.18
CA ILE A 100 -1.32 15.62 -2.23
C ILE A 100 0.03 16.07 -2.79
N PHE A 101 0.09 16.22 -4.10
CA PHE A 101 1.26 16.65 -4.87
C PHE A 101 2.50 15.79 -4.60
N THR A 102 2.33 14.47 -4.45
CA THR A 102 3.36 13.46 -4.10
C THR A 102 3.93 13.55 -2.69
N GLY A 103 3.64 14.62 -1.95
CA GLY A 103 4.11 14.84 -0.59
C GLY A 103 5.64 14.76 -0.44
N PRO A 104 6.17 13.88 0.42
CA PRO A 104 7.59 13.81 0.70
C PRO A 104 8.39 13.13 -0.42
N LEU A 105 9.63 13.56 -0.64
CA LEU A 105 10.50 13.08 -1.72
C LEU A 105 10.74 11.55 -1.70
N TYR A 106 10.63 10.91 -0.53
CA TYR A 106 10.78 9.46 -0.46
C TYR A 106 9.66 8.71 -1.20
N PHE A 107 8.51 9.34 -1.51
CA PHE A 107 7.50 8.80 -2.42
C PHE A 107 8.12 8.41 -3.76
N ILE A 108 8.86 9.36 -4.36
CA ILE A 108 9.57 9.18 -5.63
C ILE A 108 10.67 8.12 -5.48
N TYR A 109 11.45 8.17 -4.39
CA TYR A 109 12.54 7.22 -4.18
C TYR A 109 12.07 5.78 -3.96
N LYS A 110 10.94 5.58 -3.28
CA LYS A 110 10.31 4.26 -3.12
C LYS A 110 9.97 3.66 -4.48
N ILE A 111 9.30 4.43 -5.35
CA ILE A 111 8.92 4.00 -6.70
C ILE A 111 10.17 3.70 -7.55
N ALA A 112 11.13 4.63 -7.59
CA ALA A 112 12.37 4.44 -8.33
C ALA A 112 13.15 3.20 -7.84
N SER A 113 13.11 2.89 -6.55
CA SER A 113 13.78 1.72 -5.98
C SER A 113 13.18 0.41 -6.52
N VAL A 114 11.85 0.29 -6.57
CA VAL A 114 11.22 -0.95 -7.06
C VAL A 114 11.35 -1.13 -8.56
N ILE A 115 11.33 -0.03 -9.33
CA ILE A 115 11.62 -0.06 -10.78
C ILE A 115 13.03 -0.60 -11.03
N ASN A 116 14.02 -0.04 -10.33
CA ASN A 116 15.42 -0.48 -10.49
C ASN A 116 15.66 -1.90 -9.96
N ALA A 117 14.97 -2.30 -8.89
CA ALA A 117 15.01 -3.68 -8.40
C ALA A 117 14.46 -4.66 -9.45
N CYS A 118 13.35 -4.34 -10.12
CA CYS A 118 12.83 -5.18 -11.21
C CYS A 118 13.83 -5.33 -12.36
N LYS A 119 14.49 -4.22 -12.76
CA LYS A 119 15.53 -4.24 -13.79
C LYS A 119 16.70 -5.17 -13.40
N ALA A 120 17.24 -5.00 -12.19
CA ALA A 120 18.35 -5.83 -11.69
C ALA A 120 17.97 -7.31 -11.56
N LEU A 121 16.75 -7.61 -11.10
CA LEU A 121 16.29 -8.99 -10.98
C LEU A 121 16.06 -9.63 -12.35
N LYS A 122 15.54 -8.89 -13.34
CA LYS A 122 15.34 -9.40 -14.70
C LYS A 122 16.66 -9.76 -15.38
N GLU A 123 17.73 -9.01 -15.12
CA GLU A 123 19.07 -9.31 -15.63
C GLU A 123 19.61 -10.65 -15.09
N VAL A 124 19.41 -10.91 -13.79
CA VAL A 124 19.92 -12.13 -13.13
C VAL A 124 19.01 -13.34 -13.35
N TYR A 125 17.70 -13.11 -13.46
CA TYR A 125 16.67 -14.15 -13.57
C TYR A 125 15.82 -13.96 -14.85
N PRO A 126 16.41 -14.12 -16.05
CA PRO A 126 15.78 -13.75 -17.32
C PRO A 126 14.53 -14.58 -17.68
N SER A 127 14.41 -15.80 -17.14
CA SER A 127 13.24 -16.68 -17.31
C SER A 127 11.98 -16.21 -16.57
N PHE A 128 12.13 -15.27 -15.64
CA PHE A 128 11.03 -14.72 -14.84
C PHE A 128 10.77 -13.27 -15.18
N ASN A 129 9.57 -12.78 -14.89
CA ASN A 129 9.21 -11.37 -15.08
C ASN A 129 9.02 -10.69 -13.73
N PHE A 130 9.40 -9.41 -13.65
CA PHE A 130 9.29 -8.60 -12.45
C PHE A 130 8.55 -7.31 -12.80
N VAL A 131 7.37 -7.13 -12.20
CA VAL A 131 6.52 -5.95 -12.40
C VAL A 131 6.67 -5.01 -11.21
N PRO A 132 7.10 -3.74 -11.42
CA PRO A 132 7.13 -2.77 -10.35
C PRO A 132 5.69 -2.34 -10.03
N VAL A 133 5.30 -2.46 -8.76
CA VAL A 133 3.95 -2.11 -8.30
C VAL A 133 4.01 -1.00 -7.25
N TYR A 134 3.15 0.00 -7.42
CA TYR A 134 2.84 1.01 -6.41
C TYR A 134 1.46 0.73 -5.82
N TRP A 135 1.43 0.40 -4.52
CA TRP A 135 0.23 0.16 -3.74
C TRP A 135 -0.25 1.45 -3.09
N MET A 136 -1.50 1.82 -3.37
CA MET A 136 -2.15 2.97 -2.76
C MET A 136 -2.77 2.59 -1.41
N ALA A 137 -2.41 3.30 -0.34
CA ALA A 137 -3.11 3.20 0.95
C ALA A 137 -4.38 4.09 0.94
N SER A 138 -5.25 3.85 -0.04
CA SER A 138 -6.49 4.61 -0.32
C SER A 138 -7.52 4.49 0.80
N GLU A 139 -7.55 3.34 1.47
CA GLU A 139 -8.50 3.06 2.54
C GLU A 139 -8.11 3.70 3.88
N ASP A 140 -6.95 4.35 4.00
CA ASP A 140 -6.59 5.02 5.24
C ASP A 140 -7.54 6.19 5.52
N HIS A 141 -7.69 6.56 6.79
CA HIS A 141 -8.47 7.71 7.25
C HIS A 141 -7.59 8.85 7.76
N ASP A 142 -6.26 8.68 7.80
CA ASP A 142 -5.32 9.70 8.26
C ASP A 142 -5.16 10.81 7.21
N PHE A 143 -6.19 11.65 7.13
CA PHE A 143 -6.21 12.81 6.25
C PHE A 143 -5.12 13.82 6.62
N GLU A 144 -4.80 13.96 7.92
CA GLU A 144 -3.82 14.94 8.38
C GLU A 144 -2.44 14.67 7.77
N GLU A 145 -2.04 13.41 7.65
CA GLU A 145 -0.77 13.02 7.02
C GLU A 145 -0.71 13.35 5.52
N ILE A 146 -1.84 13.25 4.80
CA ILE A 146 -1.88 13.49 3.35
C ILE A 146 -2.24 14.91 2.95
N SER A 147 -2.77 15.71 3.87
CA SER A 147 -3.40 17.01 3.60
C SER A 147 -2.42 18.14 3.26
N TYR A 148 -1.11 17.95 3.33
CA TYR A 148 -0.17 19.04 3.12
C TYR A 148 1.13 18.65 2.43
N PHE A 149 1.79 19.64 1.85
CA PHE A 149 3.17 19.57 1.39
C PHE A 149 3.88 20.90 1.61
N LYS A 150 5.21 20.91 1.43
CA LYS A 150 6.04 22.11 1.56
C LYS A 150 6.75 22.40 0.24
N LEU A 151 6.62 23.64 -0.24
CA LEU A 151 7.31 24.13 -1.43
C LEU A 151 7.95 25.49 -1.10
N TYR A 152 9.26 25.61 -1.33
CA TYR A 152 10.06 26.81 -1.03
C TYR A 152 9.86 27.37 0.39
N GLY A 153 9.72 26.47 1.38
CA GLY A 153 9.50 26.84 2.78
C GLY A 153 8.05 27.21 3.14
N LYS A 154 7.16 27.38 2.16
CA LYS A 154 5.72 27.57 2.40
C LYS A 154 5.02 26.21 2.54
N LYS A 155 4.20 26.05 3.57
CA LYS A 155 3.28 24.90 3.74
C LYS A 155 1.99 25.20 2.99
N TYR A 156 1.56 24.28 2.14
CA TYR A 156 0.26 24.29 1.49
C TYR A 156 -0.58 23.18 2.12
N THR A 157 -1.78 23.52 2.57
CA THR A 157 -2.69 22.59 3.26
C THR A 157 -4.01 22.53 2.51
N TRP A 158 -4.50 21.32 2.28
CA TRP A 158 -5.82 21.03 1.76
C TRP A 158 -6.80 20.92 2.92
N GLU A 159 -7.86 21.72 2.88
CA GLU A 159 -8.90 21.74 3.90
C GLU A 159 -10.17 21.09 3.33
N THR A 160 -10.75 20.13 4.05
CA THR A 160 -12.01 19.47 3.70
C THR A 160 -12.68 18.86 4.93
N ASP A 161 -14.00 18.74 4.91
CA ASP A 161 -14.83 18.11 5.93
C ASP A 161 -15.17 16.64 5.60
N GLN A 162 -14.70 16.11 4.46
CA GLN A 162 -14.90 14.73 4.03
C GLN A 162 -14.39 13.72 5.06
N LYS A 163 -15.03 12.53 5.09
CA LYS A 163 -14.79 11.45 6.06
C LYS A 163 -14.75 10.10 5.33
N GLY A 164 -14.26 9.07 6.01
CA GLY A 164 -14.08 7.74 5.42
C GLY A 164 -12.66 7.52 4.89
N GLY A 165 -12.52 6.57 3.96
CA GLY A 165 -11.25 6.31 3.30
C GLY A 165 -10.83 7.48 2.39
N VAL A 166 -9.60 7.97 2.54
CA VAL A 166 -9.09 9.16 1.84
C VAL A 166 -9.11 9.01 0.32
N GLY A 167 -9.00 7.79 -0.20
CA GLY A 167 -9.08 7.48 -1.62
C GLY A 167 -10.44 7.87 -2.23
N ARG A 168 -11.52 7.83 -1.44
CA ARG A 168 -12.87 8.20 -1.88
C ARG A 168 -13.12 9.71 -1.88
N PHE A 169 -12.20 10.52 -1.36
CA PHE A 169 -12.39 11.96 -1.25
C PHE A 169 -12.42 12.61 -2.64
N ASN A 170 -13.37 13.51 -2.86
CA ASN A 170 -13.39 14.35 -4.04
C ASN A 170 -12.26 15.39 -3.98
N PRO A 171 -11.35 15.42 -4.98
CA PRO A 171 -10.17 16.28 -4.94
C PRO A 171 -10.39 17.69 -5.50
N ASN A 172 -11.60 18.05 -5.97
CA ASN A 172 -11.81 19.31 -6.70
C ASN A 172 -11.47 20.58 -5.89
N SER A 173 -11.59 20.53 -4.56
CA SER A 173 -11.24 21.67 -3.71
C SER A 173 -9.73 21.98 -3.70
N LEU A 174 -8.87 21.08 -4.19
CA LEU A 174 -7.44 21.35 -4.44
C LEU A 174 -7.20 22.41 -5.52
N LYS A 175 -8.23 22.83 -6.27
CA LYS A 175 -8.16 23.96 -7.20
C LYS A 175 -7.62 25.24 -6.56
N SER A 176 -7.95 25.50 -5.29
CA SER A 176 -7.44 26.67 -4.57
C SER A 176 -5.91 26.64 -4.47
N ILE A 177 -5.35 25.49 -4.05
CA ILE A 177 -3.90 25.29 -3.97
C ILE A 177 -3.26 25.39 -5.35
N LEU A 178 -3.83 24.71 -6.37
CA LEU A 178 -3.31 24.74 -7.74
C LEU A 178 -3.11 26.17 -8.26
N SER A 179 -4.03 27.08 -7.95
CA SER A 179 -3.96 28.49 -8.39
C SER A 179 -2.80 29.29 -7.77
N GLU A 180 -2.22 28.82 -6.68
CA GLU A 180 -1.12 29.48 -5.98
C GLU A 180 0.26 28.91 -6.34
N LEU A 181 0.32 27.77 -7.03
CA LEU A 181 1.58 27.08 -7.26
C LEU A 181 2.37 27.70 -8.42
N PRO A 182 3.70 27.87 -8.26
CA PRO A 182 4.56 28.32 -9.35
C PRO A 182 4.86 27.18 -10.34
N GLY A 183 5.07 27.52 -11.60
CA GLY A 183 5.51 26.58 -12.64
C GLY A 183 4.36 25.82 -13.32
N ASP A 184 4.71 24.78 -14.07
CA ASP A 184 3.73 23.91 -14.74
C ASP A 184 3.21 22.85 -13.75
N VAL A 185 1.93 22.96 -13.41
CA VAL A 185 1.21 22.02 -12.55
C VAL A 185 0.14 21.24 -13.30
N SER A 186 0.19 21.25 -14.63
CA SER A 186 -0.88 20.72 -15.49
C SER A 186 -1.17 19.23 -15.24
N VAL A 187 -0.16 18.44 -14.86
CA VAL A 187 -0.36 17.03 -14.47
C VAL A 187 -1.27 16.90 -13.25
N PHE A 188 -1.07 17.75 -12.22
CA PHE A 188 -1.89 17.74 -11.01
C PHE A 188 -3.24 18.41 -11.21
N GLU A 189 -3.31 19.44 -12.07
CA GLU A 189 -4.58 20.05 -12.45
C GLU A 189 -5.49 19.03 -13.14
N ARG A 190 -4.97 18.28 -14.12
CA ARG A 190 -5.72 17.18 -14.76
C ARG A 190 -6.07 16.08 -13.75
N ALA A 191 -5.13 15.70 -12.89
CA ALA A 191 -5.38 14.70 -11.86
C ALA A 191 -6.56 15.09 -10.96
N TYR A 192 -6.51 16.26 -10.31
CA TYR A 192 -7.49 16.62 -9.28
C TYR A 192 -8.79 17.21 -9.82
N LEU A 193 -8.81 17.77 -11.03
CA LEU A 193 -10.01 18.44 -11.56
C LEU A 193 -10.76 17.64 -12.62
N LYS A 194 -10.25 16.45 -13.01
CA LYS A 194 -10.88 15.57 -14.02
C LYS A 194 -11.18 14.17 -13.51
N HIS A 195 -10.99 13.92 -12.22
CA HIS A 195 -11.27 12.64 -11.58
C HIS A 195 -12.16 12.86 -10.35
N ASP A 196 -13.09 11.94 -10.11
CA ASP A 196 -14.14 12.12 -9.12
C ASP A 196 -13.66 11.85 -7.69
N ASN A 197 -12.58 11.09 -7.54
CA ASN A 197 -12.01 10.69 -6.26
C ASN A 197 -10.47 10.76 -6.25
N LEU A 198 -9.89 10.79 -5.06
CA LEU A 198 -8.45 10.95 -4.85
C LEU A 198 -7.67 9.74 -5.35
N SER A 199 -8.19 8.52 -5.21
CA SER A 199 -7.56 7.30 -5.73
C SER A 199 -7.29 7.38 -7.23
N ASP A 200 -8.30 7.79 -8.01
CA ASP A 200 -8.18 7.92 -9.46
C ASP A 200 -7.26 9.08 -9.84
N ALA A 201 -7.32 10.21 -9.12
CA ALA A 201 -6.38 11.31 -9.31
C ALA A 201 -4.92 10.89 -9.05
N VAL A 202 -4.67 10.13 -7.98
CA VAL A 202 -3.33 9.61 -7.66
C VAL A 202 -2.88 8.60 -8.70
N ARG A 203 -3.74 7.65 -9.09
CA ARG A 203 -3.44 6.70 -10.17
C ARG A 203 -3.06 7.43 -11.45
N TYR A 204 -3.80 8.49 -11.81
CA TYR A 204 -3.52 9.32 -12.97
C TYR A 204 -2.14 9.96 -12.90
N TYR A 205 -1.83 10.75 -11.88
CA TYR A 205 -0.54 11.47 -11.88
C TYR A 205 0.64 10.51 -11.69
N VAL A 206 0.47 9.39 -10.98
CA VAL A 206 1.54 8.37 -10.86
C VAL A 206 1.79 7.68 -12.20
N ASN A 207 0.73 7.39 -12.96
CA ASN A 207 0.85 6.86 -14.33
C ASN A 207 1.54 7.88 -15.26
N GLU A 208 1.22 9.17 -15.18
CA GLU A 208 1.90 10.21 -15.95
C GLU A 208 3.40 10.31 -15.62
N LEU A 209 3.75 10.18 -14.34
CA LEU A 209 5.14 10.32 -13.87
C LEU A 209 6.00 9.07 -14.15
N PHE A 210 5.43 7.86 -14.03
CA PHE A 210 6.19 6.61 -14.02
C PHE A 210 5.67 5.53 -14.96
N GLY A 211 4.55 5.74 -15.65
CA GLY A 211 3.96 4.76 -16.56
C GLY A 211 4.93 4.32 -17.65
N LYS A 212 5.73 5.25 -18.20
CA LYS A 212 6.76 4.92 -19.20
C LYS A 212 7.84 3.95 -18.69
N GLU A 213 8.04 3.86 -17.38
CA GLU A 213 8.94 2.88 -16.74
C GLU A 213 8.23 1.55 -16.41
N GLY A 214 6.96 1.39 -16.81
CA GLY A 214 6.15 0.21 -16.59
C GLY A 214 5.58 0.08 -15.17
N LEU A 215 5.54 1.15 -14.38
CA LEU A 215 4.94 1.10 -13.04
C LEU A 215 3.44 0.81 -13.11
N VAL A 216 2.99 -0.23 -12.42
CA VAL A 216 1.58 -0.55 -12.23
C VAL A 216 1.12 -0.05 -10.87
N VAL A 217 0.05 0.73 -10.84
CA VAL A 217 -0.58 1.29 -9.64
C VAL A 217 -1.80 0.44 -9.30
N VAL A 218 -1.92 0.04 -8.03
CA VAL A 218 -3.07 -0.75 -7.57
C VAL A 218 -3.78 -0.01 -6.44
N ASP A 219 -5.10 0.14 -6.59
CA ASP A 219 -6.01 0.46 -5.49
C ASP A 219 -6.57 -0.83 -4.90
N ALA A 220 -6.43 -1.03 -3.60
CA ALA A 220 -6.91 -2.22 -2.91
C ALA A 220 -8.37 -2.10 -2.44
N ASP A 221 -8.96 -0.89 -2.47
CA ASP A 221 -10.37 -0.64 -2.18
C ASP A 221 -11.26 -1.13 -3.34
N HIS A 222 -11.25 -2.45 -3.55
CA HIS A 222 -11.95 -3.10 -4.64
C HIS A 222 -12.50 -4.46 -4.22
N ARG A 223 -13.81 -4.67 -4.39
CA ARG A 223 -14.53 -5.90 -3.97
C ARG A 223 -13.84 -7.19 -4.40
N ALA A 224 -13.40 -7.27 -5.65
CA ALA A 224 -12.72 -8.47 -6.16
C ALA A 224 -11.40 -8.77 -5.43
N LEU A 225 -10.60 -7.74 -5.11
CA LEU A 225 -9.36 -7.90 -4.35
C LEU A 225 -9.65 -8.24 -2.88
N LYS A 226 -10.62 -7.55 -2.28
CA LYS A 226 -11.08 -7.77 -0.90
C LYS A 226 -11.62 -9.17 -0.67
N SER A 227 -12.29 -9.76 -1.68
CA SER A 227 -12.76 -11.15 -1.61
C SER A 227 -11.62 -12.17 -1.36
N GLN A 228 -10.39 -11.88 -1.81
CA GLN A 228 -9.23 -12.73 -1.57
C GLN A 228 -8.77 -12.72 -0.11
N LEU A 229 -9.25 -11.76 0.69
CA LEU A 229 -8.95 -11.61 2.11
C LEU A 229 -10.07 -12.13 3.02
N ALA A 230 -11.17 -12.68 2.49
CA ALA A 230 -12.33 -13.09 3.28
C ALA A 230 -11.99 -14.00 4.47
N ASP A 231 -11.09 -14.98 4.27
CA ASP A 231 -10.64 -15.87 5.33
C ASP A 231 -9.78 -15.14 6.37
N VAL A 232 -8.95 -14.18 5.94
CA VAL A 232 -8.11 -13.36 6.82
C VAL A 232 -8.96 -12.41 7.67
N ILE A 233 -9.98 -11.79 7.05
CA ILE A 233 -10.97 -10.96 7.75
C ILE A 233 -11.71 -11.80 8.78
N THR A 234 -12.19 -12.98 8.39
CA THR A 234 -12.89 -13.90 9.30
C THR A 234 -12.00 -14.31 10.48
N ASP A 235 -10.75 -14.68 10.22
CA ASP A 235 -9.81 -15.09 11.27
C ASP A 235 -9.50 -13.96 12.25
N ASP A 236 -9.30 -12.73 11.78
CA ASP A 236 -9.06 -11.58 12.65
C ASP A 236 -10.29 -11.20 13.49
N LEU A 237 -11.49 -11.20 12.89
CA LEU A 237 -12.72 -10.82 13.59
C LEU A 237 -13.19 -11.83 14.64
N PHE A 238 -12.95 -13.13 14.41
CA PHE A 238 -13.50 -14.19 15.27
C PHE A 238 -12.46 -14.95 16.09
N ASN A 239 -11.21 -15.06 15.62
CA ASN A 239 -10.15 -15.81 16.30
C ASN A 239 -9.02 -14.91 16.82
N HIS A 240 -8.94 -13.66 16.35
CA HIS A 240 -7.92 -12.67 16.75
C HIS A 240 -6.48 -13.17 16.54
N SER A 241 -6.28 -14.09 15.59
CA SER A 241 -4.99 -14.76 15.36
C SER A 241 -3.86 -13.77 15.03
N ALA A 242 -4.18 -12.65 14.38
CA ALA A 242 -3.21 -11.59 14.08
C ALA A 242 -2.61 -11.01 15.37
N LYS A 243 -3.46 -10.72 16.38
CA LYS A 243 -3.02 -10.23 17.69
C LYS A 243 -2.04 -11.20 18.34
N THR A 244 -2.40 -12.48 18.43
CA THR A 244 -1.55 -13.49 19.05
C THR A 244 -0.18 -13.58 18.37
N LYS A 245 -0.12 -13.53 17.04
CA LYS A 245 1.14 -13.57 16.28
C LYS A 245 1.97 -12.31 16.50
N VAL A 246 1.35 -11.12 16.50
CA VAL A 246 2.03 -9.85 16.74
C VAL A 246 2.58 -9.77 18.15
N GLU A 247 1.79 -10.14 19.16
CA GLU A 247 2.22 -10.16 20.56
C GLU A 247 3.39 -11.12 20.79
N ALA A 248 3.30 -12.35 20.24
CA ALA A 248 4.40 -13.30 20.32
C ALA A 248 5.69 -12.75 19.67
N THR A 249 5.57 -12.08 18.53
CA THR A 249 6.70 -11.45 17.83
C THR A 249 7.28 -10.29 18.63
N ASN A 250 6.42 -9.44 19.21
CA ASN A 250 6.83 -8.34 20.08
C ASN A 250 7.55 -8.84 21.34
N THR A 251 7.05 -9.88 22.00
CA THR A 251 7.74 -10.51 23.14
C THR A 251 9.13 -11.01 22.73
N ALA A 252 9.24 -11.67 21.57
CA ALA A 252 10.53 -12.14 21.08
C ALA A 252 11.49 -10.99 20.72
N LEU A 253 11.02 -9.88 20.15
CA LEU A 253 11.84 -8.68 19.90
C LEU A 253 12.26 -7.97 21.19
N ASN A 254 11.37 -7.86 22.16
CA ASN A 254 11.64 -7.27 23.48
C ASN A 254 12.74 -8.05 24.21
N ASN A 255 12.75 -9.39 24.10
CA ASN A 255 13.81 -10.23 24.65
C ASN A 255 15.17 -10.03 23.97
N GLU A 256 15.20 -9.51 22.74
CA GLU A 256 16.42 -9.11 22.02
C GLU A 256 16.84 -7.66 22.32
N GLY A 257 16.09 -6.95 23.18
CA GLY A 257 16.36 -5.58 23.60
C GLY A 257 15.78 -4.50 22.69
N TYR A 258 14.87 -4.84 21.78
CA TYR A 258 14.17 -3.85 20.94
C TYR A 258 12.81 -3.52 21.52
N SER A 259 12.35 -2.28 21.38
CA SER A 259 10.99 -1.91 21.79
C SER A 259 9.93 -2.59 20.92
N THR A 260 8.70 -2.64 21.43
CA THR A 260 7.51 -2.99 20.64
C THR A 260 7.45 -2.15 19.35
N GLN A 261 7.24 -2.80 18.21
CA GLN A 261 7.24 -2.14 16.89
C GLN A 261 5.83 -1.78 16.42
N VAL A 262 4.85 -2.65 16.69
CA VAL A 262 3.44 -2.46 16.31
C VAL A 262 2.56 -3.03 17.42
N TYR A 263 1.46 -2.34 17.73
CA TYR A 263 0.44 -2.82 18.65
C TYR A 263 -0.73 -3.39 17.85
N ALA A 264 -1.12 -4.63 18.16
CA ALA A 264 -2.32 -5.25 17.60
C ALA A 264 -3.49 -5.12 18.57
N ARG A 265 -4.69 -4.93 18.01
CA ARG A 265 -5.96 -5.00 18.74
C ARG A 265 -6.53 -6.40 18.60
N ASP A 266 -7.61 -6.69 19.32
CA ASP A 266 -8.37 -7.93 19.11
C ASP A 266 -8.87 -8.00 17.66
N ILE A 267 -9.44 -6.90 17.17
CA ILE A 267 -9.83 -6.73 15.76
C ILE A 267 -8.99 -5.62 15.13
N ASN A 268 -8.33 -5.95 14.03
CA ASN A 268 -7.42 -5.09 13.27
C ASN A 268 -8.02 -4.62 11.92
N PHE A 269 -9.15 -5.19 11.51
CA PHE A 269 -9.98 -4.66 10.41
C PHE A 269 -10.92 -3.54 10.88
N PHE A 270 -11.37 -2.74 9.91
CA PHE A 270 -12.29 -1.63 10.10
C PHE A 270 -13.62 -1.95 9.41
N TYR A 271 -14.69 -1.26 9.80
CA TYR A 271 -15.87 -1.14 8.95
C TYR A 271 -15.68 0.08 8.05
N LEU A 272 -15.81 -0.13 6.74
CA LEU A 272 -15.64 0.88 5.70
C LEU A 272 -16.96 1.08 4.94
N ASP A 273 -17.37 2.34 4.83
CA ASP A 273 -18.48 2.81 4.02
C ASP A 273 -18.14 4.18 3.42
N ASP A 274 -18.98 4.71 2.53
CA ASP A 274 -18.64 5.88 1.71
C ASP A 274 -18.09 7.08 2.49
N ASN A 275 -18.69 7.39 3.64
CA ASN A 275 -18.25 8.49 4.51
C ASN A 275 -17.85 8.01 5.92
N LEU A 276 -17.54 6.72 6.06
CA LEU A 276 -17.28 6.12 7.36
C LEU A 276 -16.13 5.13 7.25
N ARG A 277 -15.11 5.32 8.09
CA ARG A 277 -14.15 4.27 8.40
C ARG A 277 -13.98 4.23 9.90
N SER A 278 -14.44 3.17 10.53
CA SER A 278 -14.38 3.07 11.99
C SER A 278 -14.00 1.68 12.45
N ARG A 279 -13.48 1.60 13.67
CA ARG A 279 -13.04 0.35 14.26
C ARG A 279 -14.25 -0.55 14.52
N LEU A 280 -14.05 -1.84 14.33
CA LEU A 280 -14.95 -2.87 14.80
C LEU A 280 -14.49 -3.35 16.18
N GLU A 281 -15.44 -3.52 17.11
CA GLU A 281 -15.19 -4.16 18.40
C GLU A 281 -16.17 -5.31 18.61
N LYS A 282 -15.68 -6.41 19.20
CA LYS A 282 -16.50 -7.55 19.58
C LYS A 282 -17.31 -7.22 20.83
N THR A 283 -18.58 -7.59 20.83
CA THR A 283 -19.53 -7.41 21.95
C THR A 283 -20.16 -8.75 22.31
N ALA A 284 -20.94 -8.79 23.40
CA ALA A 284 -21.66 -10.01 23.81
C ALA A 284 -22.66 -10.50 22.75
N ASP A 285 -23.28 -9.58 22.01
CA ASP A 285 -24.35 -9.87 21.04
C ASP A 285 -23.88 -9.82 19.57
N GLY A 286 -22.58 -9.65 19.33
CA GLY A 286 -22.01 -9.56 17.99
C GLY A 286 -20.88 -8.54 17.89
N PHE A 287 -21.02 -7.54 17.02
CA PHE A 287 -20.01 -6.52 16.74
C PHE A 287 -20.63 -5.13 16.75
N SER A 288 -19.87 -4.14 17.21
CA SER A 288 -20.23 -2.72 17.12
C SER A 288 -19.22 -1.96 16.29
N VAL A 289 -19.71 -1.01 15.49
CA VAL A 289 -18.87 -0.03 14.81
C VAL A 289 -18.72 1.18 15.72
N ILE A 290 -17.48 1.44 16.15
CA ILE A 290 -17.19 2.45 17.18
C ILE A 290 -17.59 3.85 16.72
N ASP A 291 -18.02 4.68 17.68
CA ASP A 291 -18.52 6.04 17.47
C ASP A 291 -19.78 6.13 16.57
N THR A 292 -20.52 5.02 16.43
CA THR A 292 -21.79 4.97 15.70
C THR A 292 -22.82 4.10 16.43
N GLU A 293 -24.07 4.14 15.96
CA GLU A 293 -25.13 3.24 16.45
C GLU A 293 -25.15 1.88 15.70
N ILE A 294 -24.26 1.68 14.73
CA ILE A 294 -24.25 0.51 13.86
C ILE A 294 -23.77 -0.72 14.65
N LYS A 295 -24.56 -1.79 14.58
CA LYS A 295 -24.28 -3.08 15.20
C LYS A 295 -24.62 -4.21 14.24
N PHE A 296 -23.86 -5.30 14.35
CA PHE A 296 -24.05 -6.50 13.55
C PHE A 296 -24.03 -7.73 14.45
N SER A 297 -24.92 -8.69 14.20
CA SER A 297 -24.76 -10.04 14.72
C SER A 297 -23.58 -10.76 14.04
N ASP A 298 -23.15 -11.87 14.62
CA ASP A 298 -22.11 -12.72 14.02
C ASP A 298 -22.52 -13.23 12.63
N GLU A 299 -23.80 -13.55 12.43
CA GLU A 299 -24.34 -13.99 11.15
C GLU A 299 -24.30 -12.87 10.11
N GLN A 300 -24.65 -11.64 10.50
CA GLN A 300 -24.58 -10.47 9.62
C GLN A 300 -23.15 -10.19 9.18
N ILE A 301 -22.16 -10.22 10.08
CA ILE A 301 -20.75 -10.05 9.73
C ILE A 301 -20.28 -11.15 8.77
N ARG A 302 -20.60 -12.42 9.03
CA ARG A 302 -20.23 -13.53 8.14
C ARG A 302 -20.83 -13.36 6.75
N ASN A 303 -22.09 -12.93 6.68
CA ASN A 303 -22.76 -12.66 5.41
C ASN A 303 -22.11 -11.47 4.67
N MET A 304 -21.70 -10.44 5.39
CA MET A 304 -21.03 -9.26 4.82
C MET A 304 -19.64 -9.62 4.30
N ILE A 305 -18.83 -10.37 5.05
CA ILE A 305 -17.50 -10.82 4.57
C ILE A 305 -17.64 -11.61 3.26
N LYS A 306 -18.70 -12.42 3.14
CA LYS A 306 -18.95 -13.23 1.94
C LYS A 306 -19.41 -12.40 0.74
N ASN A 307 -20.31 -11.44 0.96
CA ASN A 307 -21.02 -10.77 -0.13
C ASN A 307 -20.56 -9.34 -0.39
N GLU A 308 -20.05 -8.65 0.62
CA GLU A 308 -19.65 -7.24 0.60
C GLU A 308 -18.26 -7.08 1.28
N PRO A 309 -17.22 -7.85 0.88
CA PRO A 309 -15.90 -7.79 1.52
C PRO A 309 -15.23 -6.41 1.40
N GLU A 310 -15.66 -5.56 0.47
CA GLU A 310 -15.26 -4.15 0.35
C GLU A 310 -15.68 -3.26 1.52
N LYS A 311 -16.52 -3.77 2.43
CA LYS A 311 -16.87 -3.08 3.68
C LYS A 311 -15.82 -3.29 4.80
N PHE A 312 -14.73 -4.02 4.54
CA PHE A 312 -13.68 -4.36 5.52
C PHE A 312 -12.27 -4.00 5.06
#